data_AF-A0A1I7GSU4-F1
#
_entry.id   AF-A0A1I7GSU4-F1
#
_cell.length_a   1.000
_cell.length_b   1.000
_cell.length_c   1.000
_cell.angle_alpha   90.00
_cell.angle_beta   90.00
_cell.angle_gamma   90.00
#
_symmetry.space_group_name_H-M   'P 1'
#
loop_
_entity.id
_entity.type
_entity.pdbx_description
1 polymer ?
#
loop_
_entity_poly.entity_id
_entity_poly.type
_entity_poly.pdbx_seq_one_letter_code
_entity_poly.pdbx_strand_id
1 'polypeptide(L)'
;MRPQVFQVTEILSLRTFRRAIASGSGFAGNLYALSQSFVSRLRKKHIRLPQGLIGDDSLIGALVLWNLDLTTSWDYNLVQIVPDATFLYESIIQASFHDPIFYLRRLKRYSLRHFQNQLIKSRIKQSGLAMLPKHVNTLYLEASDDELIPRHSLQYFYPDCWAIKQIRNIRKQS
;
A
#
# COMPACT_ATOMS: atom_id res chain seq x y z
N MET A 1 8.57 1.67 21.98
CA MET A 1 7.88 2.59 21.05
C MET A 1 6.81 1.79 20.31
N ARG A 2 5.52 2.08 20.49
CA ARG A 2 4.43 1.28 19.90
C ARG A 2 4.45 1.43 18.36
N PRO A 3 4.21 0.36 17.58
CA PRO A 3 4.02 0.50 16.15
C PRO A 3 2.75 1.32 15.93
N GLN A 4 2.88 2.51 15.33
CA GLN A 4 1.73 3.23 14.83
C GLN A 4 1.15 2.42 13.67
N VAL A 5 0.12 1.65 14.00
CA VAL A 5 -0.80 1.07 13.02
C VAL A 5 -1.42 2.27 12.30
N PHE A 6 -1.00 2.52 11.06
CA PHE A 6 -1.62 3.51 10.19
C PHE A 6 -3.04 3.05 9.84
N GLN A 7 -3.97 3.30 10.75
CA GLN A 7 -5.39 3.33 10.44
C GLN A 7 -5.64 4.64 9.70
N VAL A 8 -5.79 4.55 8.38
CA VAL A 8 -6.40 5.62 7.59
C VAL A 8 -7.89 5.60 7.92
N THR A 9 -8.25 6.31 8.99
CA THR A 9 -9.65 6.67 9.27
C THR A 9 -10.09 7.63 8.17
N GLU A 10 -10.94 7.15 7.28
CA GLU A 10 -11.56 7.94 6.22
C GLU A 10 -12.38 9.08 6.84
N ILE A 11 -11.86 10.30 6.70
CA ILE A 11 -12.49 11.58 6.29
C ILE A 11 -11.35 12.61 6.43
N LEU A 12 -10.46 12.69 5.45
CA LEU A 12 -9.45 13.76 5.40
C LEU A 12 -9.93 14.80 4.39
N SER A 13 -10.29 15.99 4.89
CA SER A 13 -10.43 17.16 4.02
C SER A 13 -9.15 17.37 3.21
N LEU A 14 -9.22 18.00 2.03
CA LEU A 14 -8.06 18.41 1.22
C LEU A 14 -6.97 19.03 2.10
N ARG A 15 -7.39 19.87 3.05
CA ARG A 15 -6.50 20.56 4.00
C ARG A 15 -5.81 19.58 4.96
N THR A 16 -6.53 18.60 5.51
CA THR A 16 -5.95 17.62 6.43
C THR A 16 -5.03 16.65 5.71
N PHE A 17 -5.40 16.23 4.50
CA PHE A 17 -4.54 15.43 3.63
C PHE A 17 -3.26 16.17 3.23
N ARG A 18 -3.39 17.44 2.80
CA ARG A 18 -2.23 18.30 2.51
C ARG A 18 -1.35 18.51 3.72
N ARG A 19 -1.94 18.68 4.91
CA ARG A 19 -1.19 18.81 6.17
C ARG A 19 -0.42 17.53 6.51
N ALA A 20 -1.01 16.36 6.29
CA ALA A 20 -0.34 15.07 6.50
C ALA A 20 0.83 14.86 5.52
N ILE A 21 0.67 15.25 4.25
CA ILE A 21 1.79 15.23 3.28
C ILE A 21 2.87 16.22 3.70
N ALA A 22 2.49 17.46 4.03
CA ALA A 22 3.39 18.52 4.45
C ALA A 22 4.21 18.13 5.70
N SER A 23 3.66 17.31 6.59
CA SER A 23 4.36 16.78 7.76
C SER A 23 5.24 15.55 7.48
N GLY A 24 5.51 15.24 6.21
CA GLY A 24 6.42 14.16 5.79
C GLY A 24 5.81 12.76 5.79
N SER A 25 4.49 12.62 5.89
CA SER A 25 3.86 11.33 6.23
C SER A 25 3.11 10.61 5.10
N GLY A 26 3.21 11.04 3.84
CA GLY A 26 2.48 10.34 2.77
C GLY A 26 2.98 10.56 1.34
N PHE A 27 3.01 9.46 0.58
CA PHE A 27 3.00 9.47 -0.88
C PHE A 27 1.54 9.46 -1.35
N ALA A 28 1.19 10.35 -2.26
CA ALA A 28 -0.17 10.48 -2.77
C ALA A 28 -0.31 9.80 -4.12
N GLY A 29 -0.91 8.61 -4.17
CA GLY A 29 -1.63 8.10 -5.36
C GLY A 29 -0.95 8.31 -6.71
N ASN A 30 0.33 7.91 -6.83
CA ASN A 30 1.14 8.04 -8.04
C ASN A 30 1.50 9.46 -8.50
N LEU A 31 1.21 10.50 -7.69
CA LEU A 31 1.74 11.85 -7.90
C LEU A 31 3.11 11.98 -7.22
N TYR A 32 4.11 11.36 -7.81
CA TYR A 32 5.50 11.48 -7.37
C TYR A 32 6.46 11.38 -8.56
N ALA A 33 7.62 12.04 -8.43
CA ALA A 33 8.74 11.85 -9.33
C ALA A 33 9.84 11.07 -8.60
N LEU A 34 10.49 10.14 -9.32
CA LEU A 34 11.63 9.41 -8.80
C LEU A 34 12.91 9.93 -9.46
N SER A 35 13.96 10.12 -8.66
CA SER A 35 15.26 10.52 -9.20
C SER A 35 15.83 9.43 -10.11
N GLN A 36 16.53 9.84 -11.16
CA GLN A 36 17.20 8.91 -12.09
C GLN A 36 18.16 7.96 -11.36
N SER A 37 18.86 8.47 -10.33
CA SER A 37 19.78 7.66 -9.52
C SER A 37 19.05 6.56 -8.75
N PHE A 38 17.89 6.86 -8.15
CA PHE A 38 17.07 5.85 -7.47
C PHE A 38 16.57 4.76 -8.43
N VAL A 39 16.01 5.16 -9.58
CA VAL A 39 15.52 4.23 -10.60
C VAL A 39 16.66 3.35 -11.15
N SER A 40 17.84 3.92 -11.36
CA SER A 40 19.01 3.18 -11.83
C SER A 40 19.47 2.12 -10.80
N ARG A 41 19.45 2.45 -9.51
CA ARG A 41 19.77 1.50 -8.44
C ARG A 41 18.73 0.39 -8.30
N LEU A 42 17.43 0.70 -8.42
CA LEU A 42 16.36 -0.30 -8.47
C LEU A 42 16.61 -1.32 -9.59
N ARG A 43 16.90 -0.83 -10.81
CA ARG A 43 17.21 -1.66 -11.98
C ARG A 43 18.45 -2.53 -11.76
N LYS A 44 19.54 -1.94 -11.25
CA LYS A 44 20.79 -2.67 -10.96
C LYS A 44 20.60 -3.77 -9.92
N LYS A 45 19.76 -3.54 -8.91
CA LYS A 45 19.40 -4.54 -7.88
C LYS A 45 18.31 -5.53 -8.34
N HIS A 46 17.83 -5.43 -9.59
CA HIS A 46 16.74 -6.23 -10.13
C HIS A 46 15.44 -6.21 -9.29
N ILE A 47 15.21 -5.14 -8.53
CA ILE A 47 14.01 -4.97 -7.71
C ILE A 47 12.85 -4.60 -8.62
N ARG A 48 11.78 -5.40 -8.58
CA ARG A 48 10.55 -5.17 -9.35
C ARG A 48 9.35 -5.17 -8.42
N LEU A 49 8.37 -4.31 -8.71
CA LEU A 49 7.08 -4.37 -8.05
C LEU A 49 6.28 -5.57 -8.58
N PRO A 50 5.59 -6.33 -7.72
CA PRO A 50 4.71 -7.40 -8.16
C PRO A 50 3.57 -6.87 -9.04
N GLN A 51 3.33 -7.52 -10.17
CA GLN A 51 2.15 -7.24 -10.98
C GLN A 51 0.88 -7.57 -10.18
N GLY A 52 -0.12 -6.67 -10.27
CA GLY A 52 -1.39 -6.79 -9.54
C GLY A 52 -1.37 -6.20 -8.12
N LEU A 53 -0.26 -5.58 -7.71
CA LEU A 53 -0.18 -4.86 -6.44
C LEU A 53 -1.13 -3.65 -6.44
N ILE A 54 -1.92 -3.53 -5.38
CA ILE A 54 -2.87 -2.44 -5.17
C ILE A 54 -2.22 -1.42 -4.24
N GLY A 55 -2.03 -0.19 -4.71
CA GLY A 55 -1.40 0.86 -3.90
C GLY A 55 0.11 0.63 -3.75
N ASP A 56 0.74 0.43 -4.90
CA ASP A 56 2.18 0.35 -5.12
C ASP A 56 2.95 1.57 -4.60
N ASP A 57 2.31 2.75 -4.59
CA ASP A 57 2.80 3.98 -3.97
C ASP A 57 3.35 3.77 -2.55
N SER A 58 2.67 2.97 -1.72
CA SER A 58 3.13 2.69 -0.36
C SER A 58 4.41 1.85 -0.30
N LEU A 59 4.59 0.91 -1.24
CA LEU A 59 5.80 0.11 -1.32
C LEU A 59 6.95 0.95 -1.88
N ILE A 60 6.72 1.71 -2.95
CA ILE A 60 7.72 2.65 -3.49
C ILE A 60 8.17 3.64 -2.44
N GLY A 61 7.25 4.24 -1.69
CA GLY A 61 7.58 5.16 -0.61
C GLY A 61 8.47 4.52 0.46
N ALA A 62 8.16 3.29 0.88
CA ALA A 62 9.00 2.55 1.81
C ALA A 62 10.41 2.26 1.23
N LEU A 63 10.49 1.88 -0.05
CA LEU A 63 11.78 1.63 -0.72
C LEU A 63 12.65 2.88 -0.84
N VAL A 64 12.03 4.05 -1.07
CA VAL A 64 12.71 5.35 -1.07
C VAL A 64 13.23 5.67 0.32
N LEU A 65 12.37 5.61 1.35
CA LEU A 65 12.73 5.94 2.74
C LEU A 65 13.80 5.00 3.32
N TRP A 66 13.85 3.74 2.88
CA TRP A 66 14.92 2.80 3.24
C TRP A 66 16.16 2.91 2.37
N ASN A 67 16.18 3.79 1.37
CA ASN A 67 17.27 3.89 0.40
C ASN A 67 17.63 2.53 -0.27
N LEU A 68 16.67 1.63 -0.42
CA LEU A 68 16.83 0.23 -0.87
C LEU A 68 17.68 -0.66 0.07
N ASP A 69 17.71 -0.33 1.36
CA ASP A 69 18.41 -1.06 2.42
C ASP A 69 17.50 -1.23 3.65
N LEU A 70 17.06 -2.47 3.89
CA LEU A 70 16.14 -2.82 4.97
C LEU A 70 16.77 -2.70 6.37
N THR A 71 18.09 -2.58 6.47
CA THR A 71 18.80 -2.43 7.74
C THR A 71 18.77 -0.99 8.25
N THR A 72 18.45 -0.04 7.37
CA THR A 72 18.43 1.38 7.71
C THR A 72 17.09 1.81 8.29
N SER A 73 17.14 2.80 9.18
CA SER A 73 15.93 3.50 9.62
C SER A 73 15.35 4.33 8.46
N TRP A 74 14.09 4.73 8.58
CA TRP A 74 13.46 5.61 7.59
C TRP A 74 14.19 6.95 7.53
N ASP A 75 14.66 7.31 6.33
CA ASP A 75 15.28 8.60 6.04
C ASP A 75 14.33 9.48 5.23
N TYR A 76 13.67 10.41 5.92
CA TYR A 76 12.74 11.36 5.31
C TYR A 76 13.44 12.44 4.49
N ASN A 77 14.77 12.62 4.60
CA ASN A 77 15.51 13.59 3.79
C ASN A 77 15.61 13.18 2.33
N LEU A 78 15.32 11.90 2.02
CA LEU A 78 15.26 11.38 0.65
C LEU A 78 13.98 11.77 -0.10
N VAL A 79 13.05 12.43 0.58
CA VAL A 79 11.75 12.83 0.03
C VAL A 79 11.61 14.35 0.15
N GLN A 80 11.37 15.00 -0.99
CA GLN A 80 11.03 16.41 -1.05
C GLN A 80 9.56 16.57 -1.44
N ILE A 81 8.86 17.41 -0.69
CA ILE A 81 7.46 17.75 -0.97
C ILE A 81 7.44 18.94 -1.91
N VAL A 82 6.61 18.85 -2.96
CA VAL A 82 6.34 19.96 -3.88
C VAL A 82 4.92 20.47 -3.56
N PRO A 83 4.76 21.56 -2.80
CA PRO A 83 3.44 21.99 -2.30
C PRO A 83 2.43 22.36 -3.40
N ASP A 84 2.96 22.77 -4.56
CA ASP A 84 2.18 23.20 -5.73
C ASP A 84 1.73 22.02 -6.60
N ALA A 85 2.33 20.85 -6.44
CA ALA A 85 1.88 19.63 -7.09
C ALA A 85 0.56 19.18 -6.46
N THR A 86 -0.54 19.49 -7.12
CA THR A 86 -1.89 19.18 -6.65
C THR A 86 -2.64 18.31 -7.63
N PHE A 87 -3.69 17.66 -7.15
CA PHE A 87 -4.61 16.86 -7.95
C PHE A 87 -6.03 17.22 -7.55
N LEU A 88 -6.92 17.20 -8.55
CA LEU A 88 -8.35 17.30 -8.32
C LEU A 88 -8.89 15.93 -7.98
N TYR A 89 -9.67 15.84 -6.92
CA TYR A 89 -10.42 14.65 -6.59
C TYR A 89 -11.89 15.02 -6.34
N GLU A 90 -12.78 14.14 -6.78
CA GLU A 90 -14.19 14.22 -6.40
C GLU A 90 -14.35 13.74 -4.95
N SER A 91 -15.14 14.46 -4.16
CA SER A 91 -15.32 14.11 -2.75
C SER A 91 -15.89 12.71 -2.60
N ILE A 92 -15.27 11.87 -1.75
CA ILE A 92 -15.73 10.50 -1.48
C ILE A 92 -17.18 10.49 -1.03
N ILE A 93 -17.61 11.51 -0.28
CA ILE A 93 -18.98 11.64 0.21
C ILE A 93 -19.93 11.87 -0.97
N GLN A 94 -19.59 12.80 -1.88
CA GLN A 94 -20.38 13.08 -3.07
C GLN A 94 -20.46 11.85 -4.00
N ALA A 95 -19.33 11.20 -4.24
CA ALA A 95 -19.27 9.98 -5.05
C ALA A 95 -20.05 8.83 -4.41
N SER A 96 -19.96 8.65 -3.09
CA SER A 96 -20.69 7.60 -2.35
C SER A 96 -22.20 7.83 -2.31
N PHE A 97 -22.65 9.08 -2.28
CA PHE A 97 -24.08 9.41 -2.35
C PHE A 97 -24.68 9.07 -3.72
N HIS A 98 -23.94 9.31 -4.80
CA HIS A 98 -24.40 9.02 -6.17
C HIS A 98 -24.20 7.54 -6.55
N ASP A 99 -23.16 6.89 -6.03
CA ASP A 99 -22.86 5.48 -6.25
C ASP A 99 -22.42 4.78 -4.95
N PRO A 100 -23.34 4.18 -4.17
CA PRO A 100 -22.95 3.41 -2.98
C PRO A 100 -22.12 2.16 -3.33
N ILE A 101 -22.22 1.65 -4.56
CA ILE A 101 -21.41 0.52 -5.03
C ILE A 101 -19.94 0.95 -5.19
N PHE A 102 -19.67 2.21 -5.57
CA PHE A 102 -18.32 2.78 -5.58
C PHE A 102 -17.65 2.65 -4.22
N TYR A 103 -18.35 3.06 -3.15
CA TYR A 103 -17.83 2.98 -1.79
C TYR A 103 -17.52 1.53 -1.39
N LEU A 104 -18.44 0.59 -1.67
CA LEU A 104 -18.23 -0.82 -1.38
C LEU A 104 -17.06 -1.42 -2.18
N ARG A 105 -16.91 -1.07 -3.46
CA ARG A 105 -15.76 -1.49 -4.30
C ARG A 105 -14.45 -0.98 -3.72
N ARG A 106 -14.43 0.26 -3.22
CA ARG A 106 -13.26 0.87 -2.58
C ARG A 106 -12.88 0.13 -1.29
N LEU A 107 -13.84 -0.16 -0.41
CA LEU A 107 -13.59 -0.93 0.82
C LEU A 107 -12.97 -2.31 0.50
N LYS A 108 -13.56 -3.03 -0.46
CA LYS A 108 -13.02 -4.32 -0.94
C LYS A 108 -11.58 -4.21 -1.46
N ARG A 109 -11.30 -3.18 -2.27
CA ARG A 109 -9.95 -2.91 -2.81
C ARG A 109 -8.95 -2.59 -1.67
N TYR A 110 -9.38 -1.86 -0.64
CA TYR A 110 -8.53 -1.51 0.50
C TYR A 110 -8.26 -2.68 1.44
N SER A 111 -9.22 -3.58 1.60
CA SER A 111 -8.99 -4.86 2.28
C SER A 111 -8.00 -5.74 1.55
N LEU A 112 -8.13 -5.89 0.22
CA LEU A 112 -7.12 -6.62 -0.56
C LEU A 112 -5.73 -5.98 -0.46
N ARG A 113 -5.65 -4.65 -0.60
CA ARG A 113 -4.39 -3.90 -0.39
C ARG A 113 -3.79 -4.17 0.98
N HIS A 114 -4.60 -4.19 2.04
CA HIS A 114 -4.14 -4.45 3.40
C HIS A 114 -3.42 -5.80 3.49
N PHE A 115 -4.05 -6.89 3.01
CA PHE A 115 -3.43 -8.22 3.01
C PHE A 115 -2.21 -8.31 2.09
N GLN A 116 -2.26 -7.73 0.89
CA GLN A 116 -1.10 -7.68 -0.02
C GLN A 116 0.10 -7.01 0.67
N ASN A 117 -0.11 -5.86 1.32
CA ASN A 117 0.94 -5.15 2.04
C ASN A 117 1.47 -5.94 3.23
N GLN A 118 0.61 -6.68 3.94
CA GLN A 118 1.02 -7.50 5.06
C GLN A 118 1.92 -8.65 4.60
N LEU A 119 1.49 -9.38 3.56
CA LEU A 119 2.26 -10.49 2.97
C LEU A 119 3.58 -10.00 2.39
N ILE A 120 3.59 -8.89 1.64
CA ILE A 120 4.83 -8.31 1.10
C ILE A 120 5.82 -7.97 2.21
N LYS A 121 5.36 -7.32 3.28
CA LYS A 121 6.23 -6.97 4.41
C LYS A 121 6.83 -8.22 5.07
N SER A 122 6.02 -9.27 5.25
CA SER A 122 6.46 -10.56 5.76
C SER A 122 7.59 -11.15 4.89
N ARG A 123 7.40 -11.20 3.56
CA ARG A 123 8.39 -11.74 2.62
C ARG A 123 9.65 -10.89 2.50
N ILE A 124 9.51 -9.56 2.44
CA ILE A 124 10.66 -8.64 2.44
C ILE A 124 11.52 -8.85 3.69
N LYS A 125 10.90 -9.02 4.86
CA LYS A 125 11.61 -9.23 6.13
C LYS A 125 12.36 -10.57 6.16
N GLN A 126 11.79 -11.61 5.54
CA GLN A 126 12.38 -12.96 5.53
C GLN A 126 13.46 -13.13 4.45
N SER A 127 13.21 -12.66 3.23
CA SER A 127 14.01 -12.99 2.05
C SER A 127 14.71 -11.78 1.41
N GLY A 128 14.49 -10.57 1.94
CA GLY A 128 15.03 -9.33 1.41
C GLY A 128 14.30 -8.80 0.17
N LEU A 129 14.76 -7.64 -0.33
CA LEU A 129 14.11 -6.92 -1.44
C LEU A 129 14.27 -7.60 -2.81
N ALA A 130 15.34 -8.37 -3.01
CA ALA A 130 15.63 -9.02 -4.29
C ALA A 130 14.66 -10.17 -4.59
N MET A 131 14.00 -10.72 -3.56
CA MET A 131 13.10 -11.86 -3.65
C MET A 131 11.63 -11.46 -3.74
N LEU A 132 11.34 -10.21 -4.12
CA LEU A 132 9.96 -9.81 -4.40
C LEU A 132 9.40 -10.63 -5.57
N PRO A 133 8.19 -11.22 -5.44
CA PRO A 133 7.62 -12.03 -6.50
C PRO A 133 7.24 -11.16 -7.69
N LYS A 134 7.29 -11.76 -8.88
CA LYS A 134 6.88 -11.08 -10.12
C LYS A 134 5.39 -10.76 -10.16
N HIS A 135 4.56 -11.56 -9.50
CA HIS A 135 3.11 -11.43 -9.50
C HIS A 135 2.54 -11.59 -8.08
N VAL A 136 1.48 -10.85 -7.75
CA VAL A 136 0.86 -10.89 -6.41
C VAL A 136 0.28 -12.27 -6.07
N ASN A 137 -0.18 -13.03 -7.07
CA ASN A 137 -0.71 -14.39 -6.87
C ASN A 137 0.31 -15.33 -6.20
N THR A 138 1.61 -15.16 -6.43
CA THR A 138 2.64 -15.94 -5.73
C THR A 138 2.58 -15.70 -4.22
N LEU A 139 2.34 -14.45 -3.79
CA LEU A 139 2.14 -14.13 -2.37
C LEU A 139 0.90 -14.83 -1.81
N TYR A 140 -0.17 -14.93 -2.61
CA TYR A 140 -1.40 -15.60 -2.20
C TYR A 140 -1.23 -17.11 -2.07
N LEU A 141 -0.49 -17.73 -2.98
CA LEU A 141 -0.21 -19.16 -2.95
C LEU A 141 0.61 -19.55 -1.72
N GLU A 142 1.60 -18.72 -1.38
CA GLU A 142 2.46 -18.96 -0.25
C GLU A 142 1.88 -18.48 1.09
N ALA A 143 0.76 -17.75 1.09
CA ALA A 143 0.13 -17.20 2.29
C ALA A 143 -0.45 -18.33 3.16
N SER A 144 -0.11 -18.30 4.44
CA SER A 144 -0.68 -19.20 5.43
C SER A 144 -1.94 -18.59 6.05
N ASP A 145 -2.85 -19.42 6.59
CA ASP A 145 -4.13 -18.94 7.12
C ASP A 145 -3.97 -18.10 8.41
N ASP A 146 -2.86 -18.23 9.12
CA ASP A 146 -2.48 -17.38 10.26
C ASP A 146 -2.05 -15.95 9.84
N GLU A 147 -1.62 -15.75 8.59
CA GLU A 147 -1.37 -14.42 8.03
C GLU A 147 -2.68 -13.73 7.57
N LEU A 148 -3.80 -14.48 7.48
CA LEU A 148 -5.07 -14.04 6.90
C LEU A 148 -6.15 -13.80 7.96
N ILE A 149 -5.85 -12.91 8.90
CA ILE A 149 -6.77 -12.54 10.00
C ILE A 149 -7.49 -11.23 9.66
N PRO A 150 -8.84 -11.21 9.66
CA PRO A 150 -9.60 -9.98 9.42
C PRO A 150 -9.45 -9.00 10.58
N ARG A 151 -9.46 -7.70 10.29
CA ARG A 151 -9.44 -6.67 11.32
C ARG A 151 -10.75 -6.69 12.12
N HIS A 152 -10.66 -6.51 13.43
CA HIS A 152 -11.80 -6.55 14.35
C HIS A 152 -12.78 -5.37 14.20
N SER A 153 -12.37 -4.28 13.54
CA SER A 153 -13.24 -3.13 13.34
C SER A 153 -14.39 -3.47 12.37
N LEU A 154 -15.63 -3.20 12.78
CA LEU A 154 -16.84 -3.53 11.99
C LEU A 154 -16.78 -3.01 10.55
N GLN A 155 -16.24 -1.81 10.35
CA GLN A 155 -16.07 -1.19 9.02
C GLN A 155 -15.19 -1.99 8.06
N TYR A 156 -14.26 -2.80 8.58
CA TYR A 156 -13.30 -3.57 7.79
C TYR A 156 -13.56 -5.07 7.83
N PHE A 157 -14.28 -5.57 8.84
CA PHE A 157 -14.49 -6.99 9.03
C PHE A 157 -15.10 -7.68 7.80
N TYR A 158 -16.23 -7.17 7.28
CA TYR A 158 -16.87 -7.77 6.10
C TYR A 158 -16.02 -7.66 4.82
N PRO A 159 -15.45 -6.49 4.47
CA PRO A 159 -14.51 -6.37 3.37
C PRO A 159 -13.29 -7.28 3.50
N ASP A 160 -12.76 -7.48 4.70
CA ASP A 160 -11.61 -8.35 4.97
C ASP A 160 -11.97 -9.82 4.77
N CYS A 161 -13.10 -10.28 5.30
CA CYS A 161 -13.61 -11.62 5.04
C CYS A 161 -13.80 -11.89 3.55
N TRP A 162 -14.31 -10.91 2.79
CA TRP A 162 -14.40 -11.00 1.33
C TRP A 162 -13.01 -11.12 0.69
N ALA A 163 -12.05 -10.30 1.10
CA ALA A 163 -10.69 -10.32 0.56
C ALA A 163 -9.99 -11.66 0.84
N ILE A 164 -10.12 -12.20 2.04
CA ILE A 164 -9.60 -13.53 2.42
C ILE A 164 -10.21 -14.61 1.54
N LYS A 165 -11.54 -14.56 1.30
CA LYS A 165 -12.21 -15.49 0.38
C LYS A 165 -11.65 -15.39 -1.04
N GLN A 166 -11.38 -14.19 -1.55
CA GLN A 166 -10.76 -14.01 -2.87
C GLN A 166 -9.36 -14.62 -2.93
N ILE A 167 -8.52 -14.35 -1.93
CA ILE A 167 -7.16 -14.93 -1.81
C ILE A 167 -7.25 -16.45 -1.83
N ARG A 168 -8.13 -17.05 -1.01
CA ARG A 168 -8.36 -18.50 -0.97
C ARG A 168 -8.89 -19.08 -2.28
N ASN A 169 -9.72 -18.34 -3.01
CA ASN A 169 -10.21 -18.79 -4.32
C ASN A 169 -9.07 -18.84 -5.34
N ILE A 170 -8.21 -17.82 -5.38
CA ILE A 170 -7.04 -17.80 -6.26
C ILE A 170 -6.10 -18.97 -5.93
N ARG A 171 -5.91 -19.26 -4.63
CA ARG A 171 -5.11 -20.42 -4.17
C ARG A 171 -5.63 -21.76 -4.69
N LYS A 172 -6.95 -21.92 -4.82
CA LYS A 172 -7.57 -23.18 -5.29
C LYS A 172 -7.55 -23.35 -6.82
N GLN A 173 -7.33 -22.27 -7.56
CA GLN A 173 -7.38 -22.26 -9.03
C GLN A 173 -6.01 -22.45 -9.69
N SER A 174 -4.93 -22.50 -8.90
CA SER A 174 -3.56 -22.77 -9.36
C SER A 174 -3.17 -24.21 -9.03
#